data_AF-A0A0G0H3Z0-F1
#
_entry.id   AF-A0A0G0H3Z0-F1
#
_cell.length_a   1.000
_cell.length_b   1.000
_cell.length_c   1.000
_cell.angle_alpha   90.00
_cell.angle_beta   90.00
_cell.angle_gamma   90.00
#
_symmetry.space_group_name_H-M   'P 1'
#
loop_
_entity.id
_entity.type
_entity.pdbx_description
1 polymer ?
#
loop_
_entity_poly.entity_id
_entity_poly.type
_entity_poly.pdbx_seq_one_letter_code
_entity_poly.pdbx_strand_id
1 'polypeptide(L)'
;MFVCIFLFPTKLHAREEAEFFNGEYKYIPYKRPTPTSIYTDSKQKTEDLYINALEKIFNNKSNTSSPTEQVSNSGQNPLTPANQPSITGFPGNTGSPGYLSSELAFATRVRDIIHANCTGGYVTRANISCLNNLVATLKNDTIAKLKYSTNKYYALQCVACADAIAFERGRPLSSGAGAAKQYLDLNLRGYRRVYNQGNNYFQLTPGSLFITQGGTYGHIGYVVEVAQDRSWFKAFECNAPRNGFVRIQMWDTSSPAGWQVPI
;
A
#
# COMPACT_ATOMS: atom_id res chain seq x y z
N MET A 1 45.09 -37.33 29.17
CA MET A 1 44.56 -36.92 27.87
C MET A 1 43.18 -36.31 28.12
N PHE A 2 43.11 -34.99 28.25
CA PHE A 2 41.90 -34.26 28.64
C PHE A 2 41.19 -33.75 27.37
N VAL A 3 39.91 -34.08 27.21
CA VAL A 3 39.05 -33.57 26.13
C VAL A 3 38.21 -32.43 26.73
N CYS A 4 38.50 -31.20 26.33
CA CYS A 4 37.66 -30.03 26.62
C CYS A 4 36.55 -29.94 25.56
N ILE A 5 35.30 -30.13 25.98
CA ILE A 5 34.11 -29.85 25.16
C ILE A 5 33.75 -28.38 25.36
N PHE A 6 33.83 -27.59 24.29
CA PHE A 6 33.32 -26.22 24.26
C PHE A 6 31.82 -26.26 23.92
N LEU A 7 30.98 -25.95 24.91
CA LEU A 7 29.57 -25.64 24.71
C LEU A 7 29.44 -24.12 24.45
N PHE A 8 28.97 -23.75 23.27
CA PHE A 8 28.55 -22.38 22.98
C PHE A 8 27.13 -22.15 23.52
N PRO A 9 26.87 -21.11 24.34
CA PRO A 9 25.51 -20.68 24.62
C PRO A 9 25.02 -19.78 23.47
N THR A 10 24.11 -20.28 22.65
CA THR A 10 23.25 -19.42 21.83
C THR A 10 22.12 -18.89 22.71
N LYS A 11 22.17 -17.60 23.08
CA LYS A 11 21.04 -16.65 23.25
C LYS A 11 21.42 -15.46 24.15
N LEU A 12 21.92 -14.40 23.53
CA LEU A 12 21.85 -12.99 23.94
C LEU A 12 21.38 -12.24 22.67
N HIS A 13 20.47 -11.27 22.59
CA HIS A 13 19.71 -10.45 23.52
C HIS A 13 18.41 -10.05 22.79
N ALA A 14 17.26 -10.18 23.43
CA ALA A 14 16.02 -9.52 23.02
C ALA A 14 15.19 -9.29 24.27
N ARG A 15 15.71 -8.47 25.18
CA ARG A 15 15.01 -8.06 26.38
C ARG A 15 15.61 -6.74 26.83
N GLU A 16 14.98 -5.63 26.43
CA GLU A 16 15.03 -4.29 27.04
C GLU A 16 14.43 -3.23 26.09
N GLU A 17 13.17 -3.37 25.64
CA GLU A 17 12.40 -2.23 25.10
C GLU A 17 10.89 -2.34 25.44
N ALA A 18 10.53 -2.99 26.56
CA ALA A 18 9.13 -3.19 26.94
C ALA A 18 8.65 -2.32 28.12
N GLU A 19 9.47 -1.43 28.68
CA GLU A 19 9.12 -0.72 29.93
C GLU A 19 9.03 0.81 29.85
N PHE A 20 8.92 1.41 28.65
CA PHE A 20 8.78 2.87 28.53
C PHE A 20 7.33 3.39 28.38
N PHE A 21 6.31 2.54 28.29
CA PHE A 21 4.92 2.97 28.11
C PHE A 21 3.90 2.20 28.93
N ASN A 22 4.17 1.97 30.22
CA ASN A 22 3.21 1.39 31.16
C ASN A 22 2.52 2.47 32.01
N GLY A 23 1.97 3.49 31.35
CA GLY A 23 1.04 4.44 31.95
C GLY A 23 -0.35 4.20 31.39
N GLU A 24 -1.33 3.92 32.27
CA GLU A 24 -2.74 3.79 31.92
C GLU A 24 -3.23 5.02 31.13
N TYR A 25 -3.37 4.90 29.82
CA TYR A 25 -4.06 5.92 29.03
C TYR A 25 -5.57 5.70 29.13
N LYS A 26 -6.17 6.39 30.10
CA LYS A 26 -7.61 6.64 30.13
C LYS A 26 -7.99 7.37 28.84
N TYR A 27 -8.92 6.80 28.07
CA TYR A 27 -9.45 7.43 26.86
C TYR A 27 -10.06 8.80 27.21
N ILE A 28 -9.37 9.89 26.82
CA ILE A 28 -9.92 11.24 26.85
C ILE A 28 -10.43 11.51 25.43
N PRO A 29 -11.75 11.69 25.21
CA PRO A 29 -12.23 12.12 23.91
C PRO A 29 -11.60 13.47 23.55
N TYR A 30 -10.93 13.52 22.40
CA TYR A 30 -10.30 14.74 21.89
C TYR A 30 -11.37 15.81 21.64
N LYS A 31 -11.45 16.80 22.53
CA LYS A 31 -12.08 18.08 22.23
C LYS A 31 -11.11 18.88 21.37
N ARG A 32 -11.53 19.23 20.16
CA ARG A 32 -10.80 20.13 19.25
C ARG A 32 -10.39 21.38 20.05
N PRO A 33 -9.08 21.71 20.16
CA PRO A 33 -8.65 22.95 20.79
C PRO A 33 -9.29 24.12 20.06
N THR A 34 -9.94 25.00 20.81
CA THR A 34 -10.30 26.33 20.32
C THR A 34 -8.99 27.03 19.95
N PRO A 35 -8.83 27.57 18.73
CA PRO A 35 -7.57 28.16 18.32
C PRO A 35 -7.26 29.38 19.17
N THR A 36 -6.32 29.25 20.12
CA THR A 36 -5.64 30.40 20.70
C THR A 36 -4.53 30.81 19.74
N SER A 37 -4.81 31.93 19.08
CA SER A 37 -3.94 32.74 18.24
C SER A 37 -2.53 32.91 18.82
N ILE A 38 -1.52 32.66 17.97
CA ILE A 38 -0.29 33.43 17.68
C ILE A 38 0.78 32.41 17.27
N TYR A 39 1.01 32.21 15.95
CA TYR A 39 2.32 31.96 15.29
C TYR A 39 2.11 31.76 13.76
N THR A 40 2.63 32.74 13.00
CA THR A 40 2.85 32.90 11.53
C THR A 40 2.01 32.11 10.49
N ASP A 41 1.10 32.87 9.86
CA ASP A 41 -0.14 32.47 9.19
C ASP A 41 -0.09 32.36 7.63
N SER A 42 1.02 31.92 7.01
CA SER A 42 1.05 31.78 5.53
C SER A 42 1.26 30.34 5.02
N LYS A 43 2.24 29.60 5.53
CA LYS A 43 2.46 28.20 5.12
C LYS A 43 1.38 27.27 5.65
N GLN A 44 1.05 27.38 6.93
CA GLN A 44 0.02 26.53 7.55
C GLN A 44 -1.37 26.82 6.98
N LYS A 45 -1.68 28.08 6.68
CA LYS A 45 -2.91 28.48 6.00
C LYS A 45 -3.01 27.90 4.58
N THR A 46 -1.90 27.83 3.85
CA THR A 46 -1.86 27.19 2.52
C THR A 46 -2.03 25.67 2.62
N GLU A 47 -1.42 25.05 3.62
CA GLU A 47 -1.55 23.60 3.88
C GLU A 47 -2.95 23.23 4.37
N ASP A 48 -3.56 24.02 5.25
CA ASP A 48 -4.93 23.82 5.74
C ASP A 48 -5.97 24.09 4.65
N LEU A 49 -5.73 25.06 3.77
CA LEU A 49 -6.56 25.27 2.57
C LEU A 49 -6.44 24.09 1.60
N TYR A 50 -5.24 23.54 1.42
CA TYR A 50 -5.03 22.35 0.59
C TYR A 50 -5.69 21.11 1.19
N ILE A 51 -5.59 20.90 2.51
CA ILE A 51 -6.23 19.79 3.23
C ILE A 51 -7.76 19.91 3.14
N ASN A 52 -8.33 21.09 3.40
CA ASN A 52 -9.77 21.32 3.28
C ASN A 52 -10.26 21.17 1.83
N ALA A 53 -9.45 21.54 0.83
CA ALA A 53 -9.79 21.33 -0.58
C ALA A 53 -9.82 19.83 -0.92
N LEU A 54 -8.85 19.05 -0.44
CA LEU A 54 -8.82 17.60 -0.63
C LEU A 54 -10.03 16.94 0.04
N GLU A 55 -10.35 17.28 1.30
CA GLU A 55 -11.53 16.73 1.99
C GLU A 55 -12.85 17.04 1.26
N LYS A 56 -12.98 18.23 0.67
CA LYS A 56 -14.15 18.59 -0.16
C LYS A 56 -14.22 17.80 -1.47
N ILE A 57 -13.09 17.56 -2.13
CA ILE A 57 -13.03 16.74 -3.36
C ILE A 57 -13.41 15.29 -3.04
N PHE A 58 -12.92 14.75 -1.92
CA PHE A 58 -13.24 13.38 -1.49
C PHE A 58 -14.73 13.19 -1.15
N ASN A 59 -15.37 14.19 -0.55
CA ASN A 59 -16.78 14.10 -0.15
C ASN A 59 -17.79 14.40 -1.27
N ASN A 60 -17.39 15.08 -2.35
CA ASN A 60 -18.30 15.43 -3.47
C ASN A 60 -18.31 14.41 -4.62
N LYS A 61 -17.32 13.50 -4.72
CA LYS A 61 -17.27 12.47 -5.77
C LYS A 61 -18.21 11.27 -5.55
N SER A 62 -18.93 11.20 -4.42
CA SER A 62 -19.88 10.12 -4.13
C SER A 62 -21.27 10.28 -4.77
N ASN A 63 -21.58 11.44 -5.39
CA ASN A 63 -22.93 11.79 -5.85
C ASN A 63 -23.05 12.07 -7.36
N THR A 64 -22.27 11.43 -8.23
CA THR A 64 -22.45 11.55 -9.68
C THR A 64 -22.94 10.24 -10.30
N SER A 65 -24.23 10.23 -10.66
CA SER A 65 -24.89 9.22 -11.47
C SER A 65 -24.34 9.19 -12.90
N SER A 66 -24.08 7.99 -13.42
CA SER A 66 -23.67 7.76 -14.81
C SER A 66 -24.81 8.11 -15.79
N PRO A 67 -24.54 8.79 -16.92
CA PRO A 67 -25.46 8.83 -18.04
C PRO A 67 -25.32 7.58 -18.92
N THR A 68 -26.48 7.06 -19.31
CA THR A 68 -26.67 5.95 -20.26
C THR A 68 -26.38 6.41 -21.68
N GLU A 69 -25.44 5.78 -22.39
CA GLU A 69 -25.29 5.91 -23.84
C GLU A 69 -25.63 4.59 -24.54
N GLN A 70 -26.59 4.66 -25.45
CA GLN A 70 -26.90 3.64 -26.44
C GLN A 70 -25.89 3.71 -27.59
N VAL A 71 -25.37 2.57 -28.03
CA VAL A 71 -24.68 2.45 -29.33
C VAL A 71 -25.25 1.25 -30.08
N SER A 72 -25.70 1.52 -31.31
CA SER A 72 -26.25 0.57 -32.27
C SER A 72 -25.17 -0.22 -33.02
N ASN A 73 -25.57 -1.44 -33.42
CA ASN A 73 -24.85 -2.48 -34.13
C ASN A 73 -24.55 -2.18 -35.62
N SER A 74 -23.42 -2.70 -36.13
CA SER A 74 -23.20 -3.35 -37.46
C SER A 74 -21.68 -3.46 -37.68
N GLY A 75 -21.02 -4.55 -38.09
CA GLY A 75 -21.40 -5.89 -38.51
C GLY A 75 -20.13 -6.63 -39.01
N GLN A 76 -20.19 -7.97 -38.99
CA GLN A 76 -19.43 -8.97 -39.77
C GLN A 76 -17.92 -9.26 -39.50
N ASN A 77 -17.68 -10.57 -39.37
CA ASN A 77 -16.47 -11.39 -39.16
C ASN A 77 -16.13 -12.11 -40.51
N PRO A 78 -15.19 -13.09 -40.67
CA PRO A 78 -13.98 -13.50 -39.89
C PRO A 78 -12.74 -13.89 -40.78
N LEU A 79 -11.59 -14.24 -40.15
CA LEU A 79 -10.71 -15.42 -40.38
C LEU A 79 -9.17 -15.17 -40.23
N THR A 80 -8.56 -16.09 -39.47
CA THR A 80 -7.20 -16.30 -38.90
C THR A 80 -6.20 -16.99 -39.87
N PRO A 81 -5.00 -17.50 -39.46
CA PRO A 81 -3.92 -17.07 -38.55
C PRO A 81 -2.49 -17.21 -39.19
N ALA A 82 -1.41 -16.70 -38.57
CA ALA A 82 -0.11 -17.41 -38.38
C ALA A 82 1.10 -16.51 -38.00
N ASN A 83 1.87 -17.01 -37.02
CA ASN A 83 3.32 -16.92 -36.82
C ASN A 83 4.03 -15.57 -36.56
N GLN A 84 4.33 -15.34 -35.28
CA GLN A 84 5.55 -14.69 -34.79
C GLN A 84 6.72 -15.71 -34.85
N PRO A 85 7.99 -15.29 -35.03
CA PRO A 85 8.70 -14.64 -33.92
C PRO A 85 9.64 -13.51 -34.36
N SER A 86 9.81 -12.50 -33.50
CA SER A 86 11.12 -11.85 -33.33
C SER A 86 11.12 -10.94 -32.10
N ILE A 87 12.04 -11.24 -31.21
CA ILE A 87 12.47 -10.41 -30.10
C ILE A 87 13.55 -9.48 -30.65
N THR A 88 13.31 -8.17 -30.67
CA THR A 88 14.37 -7.15 -30.63
C THR A 88 13.81 -5.78 -30.29
N GLY A 89 14.50 -5.09 -29.39
CA GLY A 89 14.44 -3.63 -29.24
C GLY A 89 13.51 -3.15 -28.14
N PHE A 90 14.10 -2.58 -27.08
CA PHE A 90 13.47 -1.49 -26.35
C PHE A 90 13.36 -0.28 -27.28
N PRO A 91 12.17 0.32 -27.47
CA PRO A 91 12.07 1.72 -27.84
C PRO A 91 11.47 2.50 -26.68
N GLY A 92 12.10 3.65 -26.37
CA GLY A 92 11.51 4.64 -25.49
C GLY A 92 10.08 4.96 -25.92
N ASN A 93 9.15 4.91 -24.98
CA ASN A 93 7.75 5.22 -25.26
C ASN A 93 7.34 6.40 -24.38
N THR A 94 7.20 7.56 -25.03
CA THR A 94 6.60 8.79 -24.54
C THR A 94 5.07 8.80 -24.73
N GLY A 95 4.44 7.63 -24.85
CA GLY A 95 2.98 7.48 -24.92
C GLY A 95 2.36 7.11 -23.58
N SER A 96 1.10 7.50 -23.37
CA SER A 96 0.18 7.15 -22.27
C SER A 96 0.54 5.90 -21.45
N PRO A 97 0.32 5.90 -20.12
CA PRO A 97 0.70 4.81 -19.23
C PRO A 97 0.15 3.48 -19.74
N GLY A 98 1.02 2.70 -20.37
CA GLY A 98 0.69 1.37 -20.85
C GLY A 98 0.19 0.57 -19.68
N TYR A 99 -1.01 -0.02 -19.83
CA TYR A 99 -1.57 -0.96 -18.88
C TYR A 99 -0.54 -2.06 -18.60
N LEU A 100 0.17 -1.95 -17.47
CA LEU A 100 0.95 -3.07 -16.95
C LEU A 100 -0.09 -4.12 -16.56
N SER A 101 -0.12 -5.21 -17.34
CA SER A 101 -1.21 -6.20 -17.30
C SER A 101 -1.22 -6.99 -15.98
N SER A 102 -0.05 -7.18 -15.37
CA SER A 102 0.08 -7.87 -14.08
C SER A 102 0.26 -6.91 -12.90
N GLU A 103 -0.30 -7.29 -11.75
CA GLU A 103 -0.12 -6.59 -10.47
C GLU A 103 1.37 -6.44 -10.11
N LEU A 104 2.17 -7.48 -10.38
CA LEU A 104 3.61 -7.47 -10.15
C LEU A 104 4.35 -6.45 -11.01
N ALA A 105 4.08 -6.38 -12.32
CA ALA A 105 4.76 -5.44 -13.19
C ALA A 105 4.46 -4.00 -12.79
N PHE A 106 3.19 -3.70 -12.48
CA PHE A 106 2.77 -2.39 -11.99
C PHE A 106 3.47 -2.01 -10.69
N ALA A 107 3.40 -2.85 -9.67
CA ALA A 107 4.03 -2.57 -8.39
C ALA A 107 5.55 -2.47 -8.48
N THR A 108 6.19 -3.26 -9.36
CA THR A 108 7.62 -3.20 -9.61
C THR A 108 8.02 -1.86 -10.21
N ARG A 109 7.27 -1.38 -11.21
CA ARG A 109 7.47 -0.04 -11.81
C ARG A 109 7.39 1.06 -10.76
N VAL A 110 6.37 1.03 -9.90
CA VAL A 110 6.20 2.01 -8.82
C VAL A 110 7.37 1.96 -7.84
N ARG A 111 7.75 0.77 -7.36
CA ARG A 111 8.91 0.58 -6.48
C ARG A 111 10.19 1.14 -7.10
N ASP A 112 10.45 0.82 -8.36
CA ASP A 112 11.70 1.19 -9.02
C ASP A 112 11.82 2.70 -9.22
N ILE A 113 10.71 3.38 -9.56
CA ILE A 113 10.68 4.85 -9.60
C ILE A 113 10.97 5.42 -8.22
N ILE A 114 10.40 4.86 -7.15
CA ILE A 114 10.68 5.30 -5.77
C ILE A 114 12.15 5.06 -5.42
N HIS A 115 12.72 3.90 -5.73
CA HIS A 115 14.12 3.58 -5.42
C HIS A 115 15.11 4.44 -6.19
N ALA A 116 14.78 4.83 -7.42
CA ALA A 116 15.60 5.71 -8.24
C ALA A 116 15.57 7.19 -7.78
N ASN A 117 14.48 7.64 -7.15
CA ASN A 117 14.26 9.07 -6.88
C ASN A 117 14.22 9.42 -5.39
N CYS A 118 13.94 8.46 -4.52
CA CYS A 118 13.93 8.62 -3.07
C CYS A 118 15.15 7.89 -2.51
N THR A 119 16.00 8.57 -1.76
CA THR A 119 17.27 8.04 -1.22
C THR A 119 17.11 6.62 -0.67
N GLY A 120 17.70 5.63 -1.37
CA GLY A 120 17.68 4.21 -0.98
C GLY A 120 16.30 3.55 -0.93
N GLY A 121 15.27 4.11 -1.60
CA GLY A 121 13.90 3.62 -1.56
C GLY A 121 13.11 4.02 -0.30
N TYR A 122 13.61 4.97 0.48
CA TYR A 122 12.94 5.49 1.69
C TYR A 122 12.17 6.76 1.38
N VAL A 123 10.88 6.78 1.74
CA VAL A 123 10.00 7.95 1.61
C VAL A 123 9.71 8.52 3.00
N THR A 124 10.30 9.68 3.27
CA THR A 124 10.23 10.42 4.54
C THR A 124 9.75 11.84 4.31
N ARG A 125 9.38 12.56 5.38
CA ARG A 125 9.00 13.98 5.25
C ARG A 125 10.11 14.82 4.60
N ALA A 126 11.39 14.49 4.85
CA ALA A 126 12.52 15.24 4.33
C ALA A 126 12.70 15.15 2.81
N ASN A 127 12.31 14.03 2.20
CA ASN A 127 12.49 13.77 0.76
C ASN A 127 11.18 13.50 0.02
N ILE A 128 10.03 13.85 0.61
CA ILE A 128 8.68 13.58 0.11
C ILE A 128 8.42 14.09 -1.31
N SER A 129 9.16 15.11 -1.76
CA SER A 129 9.09 15.64 -3.12
C SER A 129 9.49 14.60 -4.17
N CYS A 130 10.27 13.55 -3.80
CA CYS A 130 10.63 12.46 -4.71
C CYS A 130 9.42 11.74 -5.31
N LEU A 131 8.28 11.74 -4.60
CA LEU A 131 7.02 11.15 -5.08
C LEU A 131 6.45 11.87 -6.31
N ASN A 132 6.90 13.10 -6.63
CA ASN A 132 6.52 13.78 -7.87
C ASN A 132 6.98 13.03 -9.13
N ASN A 133 7.98 12.18 -9.04
CA ASN A 133 8.44 11.38 -10.18
C ASN A 133 7.46 10.25 -10.57
N LEU A 134 6.42 10.02 -9.76
CA LEU A 134 5.39 9.04 -10.04
C LEU A 134 4.26 9.57 -10.94
N VAL A 135 4.23 10.85 -11.32
CA VAL A 135 3.11 11.46 -12.08
C VAL A 135 2.82 10.81 -13.44
N ALA A 136 3.82 10.16 -14.04
CA ALA A 136 3.65 9.41 -15.28
C ALA A 136 3.11 7.97 -15.06
N THR A 137 3.07 7.49 -13.81
CA THR A 137 2.71 6.11 -13.45
C THR A 137 1.47 6.04 -12.56
N LEU A 138 1.28 7.02 -11.69
CA LEU A 138 0.18 7.11 -10.72
C LEU A 138 -0.66 8.36 -10.97
N LYS A 139 -1.95 8.28 -10.67
CA LYS A 139 -2.84 9.44 -10.63
C LYS A 139 -2.38 10.41 -9.54
N ASN A 140 -2.60 11.71 -9.78
CA ASN A 140 -2.28 12.76 -8.81
C ASN A 140 -2.96 12.53 -7.45
N ASP A 141 -4.19 12.01 -7.43
CA ASP A 141 -4.92 11.68 -6.20
C ASP A 141 -4.16 10.62 -5.36
N THR A 142 -3.57 9.62 -6.02
CA THR A 142 -2.77 8.57 -5.39
C THR A 142 -1.47 9.15 -4.82
N ILE A 143 -0.79 10.00 -5.58
CA ILE A 143 0.43 10.69 -5.13
C ILE A 143 0.11 11.58 -3.92
N ALA A 144 -1.02 12.29 -3.93
CA ALA A 144 -1.46 13.12 -2.82
C ALA A 144 -1.71 12.29 -1.55
N LYS A 145 -2.30 11.09 -1.66
CA LYS A 145 -2.48 10.16 -0.53
C LYS A 145 -1.15 9.69 0.06
N LEU A 146 -0.20 9.29 -0.78
CA LEU A 146 1.14 8.89 -0.34
C LEU A 146 1.82 10.04 0.41
N LYS A 147 1.77 11.26 -0.16
CA LYS A 147 2.31 12.45 0.48
C LYS A 147 1.62 12.77 1.80
N TYR A 148 0.30 12.71 1.87
CA TYR A 148 -0.44 12.94 3.11
C TYR A 148 0.01 12.00 4.21
N SER A 149 0.15 10.70 3.91
CA SER A 149 0.64 9.71 4.86
C SER A 149 2.06 10.04 5.36
N THR A 150 2.99 10.32 4.44
CA THR A 150 4.36 10.68 4.78
C THR A 150 4.44 11.95 5.61
N ASN A 151 3.65 12.97 5.29
CA ASN A 151 3.58 14.19 6.08
C ASN A 151 3.02 13.92 7.46
N LYS A 152 1.89 13.22 7.58
CA LYS A 152 1.23 12.98 8.87
C LYS A 152 2.08 12.15 9.83
N TYR A 153 2.79 11.14 9.33
CA TYR A 153 3.50 10.16 10.15
C TYR A 153 5.02 10.22 10.03
N TYR A 154 5.57 11.29 9.46
CA TYR A 154 7.01 11.53 9.20
C TYR A 154 7.67 10.57 8.20
N ALA A 155 7.04 9.43 7.91
CA ALA A 155 7.45 8.45 6.92
C ALA A 155 6.21 7.81 6.26
N LEU A 156 6.37 7.33 5.03
CA LEU A 156 5.30 6.66 4.29
C LEU A 156 4.84 5.38 5.01
N GLN A 157 3.55 5.27 5.32
CA GLN A 157 2.99 4.15 6.09
C GLN A 157 2.45 3.00 5.21
N CYS A 158 2.40 1.80 5.80
CA CYS A 158 1.96 0.57 5.13
C CYS A 158 0.53 0.67 4.56
N VAL A 159 -0.42 1.20 5.34
CA VAL A 159 -1.82 1.38 4.93
C VAL A 159 -1.94 2.27 3.69
N ALA A 160 -1.23 3.40 3.66
CA ALA A 160 -1.30 4.33 2.54
C ALA A 160 -0.68 3.74 1.27
N CYS A 161 0.37 2.92 1.39
CA CYS A 161 0.92 2.20 0.25
C CYS A 161 -0.01 1.13 -0.30
N ALA A 162 -0.62 0.33 0.58
CA ALA A 162 -1.59 -0.68 0.16
C ALA A 162 -2.79 -0.01 -0.53
N ASP A 163 -3.32 1.08 0.05
CA ASP A 163 -4.40 1.87 -0.54
C ASP A 163 -4.01 2.50 -1.88
N ALA A 164 -2.79 3.03 -2.02
CA ALA A 164 -2.34 3.64 -3.26
C ALA A 164 -2.36 2.64 -4.43
N ILE A 165 -1.82 1.44 -4.23
CA ILE A 165 -1.83 0.41 -5.27
C ILE A 165 -3.26 -0.08 -5.52
N ALA A 166 -4.04 -0.36 -4.47
CA ALA A 166 -5.41 -0.82 -4.61
C ALA A 166 -6.32 0.20 -5.32
N PHE A 167 -6.17 1.49 -5.02
CA PHE A 167 -6.86 2.59 -5.67
C PHE A 167 -6.57 2.64 -7.18
N GLU A 168 -5.31 2.51 -7.59
CA GLU A 168 -4.95 2.49 -9.01
C GLU A 168 -5.54 1.29 -9.76
N ARG A 169 -5.81 0.21 -9.03
CA ARG A 169 -6.41 -1.02 -9.56
C ARG A 169 -7.93 -1.05 -9.38
N GLY A 170 -8.54 0.09 -9.08
CA GLY A 170 -10.00 0.26 -9.01
C GLY A 170 -10.65 -0.29 -7.74
N ARG A 171 -9.87 -0.60 -6.72
CA ARG A 171 -10.31 -1.21 -5.46
C ARG A 171 -9.81 -0.40 -4.25
N PRO A 172 -10.19 0.88 -4.12
CA PRO A 172 -9.68 1.73 -3.06
C PRO A 172 -10.08 1.20 -1.68
N LEU A 173 -9.19 1.34 -0.68
CA LEU A 173 -9.54 1.06 0.70
C LEU A 173 -10.49 2.17 1.16
N SER A 174 -11.62 1.82 1.77
CA SER A 174 -12.48 2.79 2.42
C SER A 174 -11.67 3.49 3.53
N SER A 175 -11.53 4.81 3.44
CA SER A 175 -10.81 5.60 4.43
C SER A 175 -11.40 5.40 5.83
N GLY A 176 -10.55 5.29 6.86
CA GLY A 176 -10.98 5.50 8.25
C GLY A 176 -10.69 4.38 9.25
N ALA A 177 -10.11 3.25 8.83
CA ALA A 177 -9.85 2.15 9.77
C ALA A 177 -8.80 2.48 10.84
N GLY A 178 -7.89 3.42 10.57
CA GLY A 178 -6.73 3.66 11.42
C GLY A 178 -5.60 2.66 11.14
N ALA A 179 -5.32 1.80 12.11
CA ALA A 179 -4.21 0.86 12.08
C ALA A 179 -4.43 -0.31 11.10
N ALA A 180 -3.33 -0.89 10.60
CA ALA A 180 -3.37 -1.97 9.61
C ALA A 180 -4.17 -3.20 10.08
N LYS A 181 -4.02 -3.62 11.35
CA LYS A 181 -4.75 -4.78 11.90
C LYS A 181 -6.28 -4.64 11.85
N GLN A 182 -6.79 -3.41 11.85
CA GLN A 182 -8.23 -3.16 11.84
C GLN A 182 -8.85 -3.44 10.47
N TYR A 183 -8.07 -3.38 9.38
CA TYR A 183 -8.54 -3.71 8.04
C TYR A 183 -8.93 -5.18 7.88
N LEU A 184 -8.51 -6.08 8.79
CA LEU A 184 -8.90 -7.47 8.70
C LEU A 184 -10.40 -7.65 8.91
N ASP A 185 -10.99 -6.86 9.81
CA ASP A 185 -12.40 -7.01 10.21
C ASP A 185 -13.36 -6.07 9.47
N LEU A 186 -12.85 -5.24 8.55
CA LEU A 186 -13.67 -4.34 7.76
C LEU A 186 -14.31 -5.02 6.55
N ASN A 187 -15.52 -4.56 6.22
CA ASN A 187 -16.17 -4.83 4.94
C ASN A 187 -15.68 -3.82 3.91
N LEU A 188 -14.56 -4.14 3.25
CA LEU A 188 -14.01 -3.28 2.20
C LEU A 188 -14.77 -3.51 0.88
N ARG A 189 -15.17 -2.41 0.22
CA ARG A 189 -15.84 -2.49 -1.08
C ARG A 189 -14.95 -3.19 -2.11
N GLY A 190 -15.50 -4.19 -2.80
CA GLY A 190 -14.77 -4.96 -3.81
C GLY A 190 -13.85 -6.03 -3.21
N TYR A 191 -13.97 -6.30 -1.90
CA TYR A 191 -13.22 -7.33 -1.22
C TYR A 191 -14.12 -8.21 -0.34
N ARG A 192 -13.67 -9.45 -0.17
CA ARG A 192 -14.17 -10.42 0.79
C ARG A 192 -13.08 -10.70 1.81
N ARG A 193 -13.45 -10.59 3.09
CA ARG A 193 -12.59 -10.98 4.21
C ARG A 193 -12.38 -12.49 4.25
N VAL A 194 -11.13 -12.90 4.46
CA VAL A 194 -10.74 -14.30 4.68
C VAL A 194 -9.75 -14.35 5.84
N TYR A 195 -10.13 -14.97 6.96
CA TYR A 195 -9.20 -15.24 8.05
C TYR A 195 -8.24 -16.35 7.66
N ASN A 196 -6.98 -16.23 8.07
CA ASN A 196 -5.97 -17.26 7.85
C ASN A 196 -6.11 -18.39 8.89
N GLN A 197 -7.24 -19.08 8.82
CA GLN A 197 -7.57 -20.24 9.66
C GLN A 197 -7.79 -21.45 8.74
N GLY A 198 -7.18 -22.58 9.07
CA GLY A 198 -7.14 -23.74 8.16
C GLY A 198 -6.38 -23.43 6.86
N ASN A 199 -6.53 -24.29 5.85
CA ASN A 199 -5.83 -24.12 4.57
C ASN A 199 -6.37 -22.95 3.70
N ASN A 200 -7.06 -21.97 4.26
CA ASN A 200 -7.77 -20.90 3.54
C ASN A 200 -6.87 -20.00 2.66
N TYR A 201 -5.54 -20.12 2.75
CA TYR A 201 -4.59 -19.48 1.84
C TYR A 201 -4.81 -19.84 0.36
N PHE A 202 -5.51 -20.93 0.03
CA PHE A 202 -5.88 -21.26 -1.37
C PHE A 202 -6.73 -20.16 -2.05
N GLN A 203 -7.36 -19.28 -1.25
CA GLN A 203 -8.20 -18.18 -1.73
C GLN A 203 -7.39 -16.92 -2.07
N LEU A 204 -6.09 -16.91 -1.75
CA LEU A 204 -5.22 -15.78 -2.00
C LEU A 204 -5.01 -15.60 -3.52
N THR A 205 -5.17 -14.37 -4.01
CA THR A 205 -4.94 -14.03 -5.42
C THR A 205 -4.17 -12.72 -5.51
N PRO A 206 -3.46 -12.45 -6.63
CA PRO A 206 -2.95 -11.12 -6.91
C PRO A 206 -4.08 -10.08 -6.84
N GLY A 207 -3.83 -8.96 -6.16
CA GLY A 207 -4.83 -7.94 -5.86
C GLY A 207 -5.39 -8.00 -4.44
N SER A 208 -5.17 -9.10 -3.71
CA SER A 208 -5.50 -9.19 -2.29
C SER A 208 -4.69 -8.23 -1.44
N LEU A 209 -5.21 -7.92 -0.25
CA LEU A 209 -4.46 -7.26 0.82
C LEU A 209 -4.13 -8.32 1.87
N PHE A 210 -2.86 -8.51 2.21
CA PHE A 210 -2.49 -9.35 3.36
C PHE A 210 -2.40 -8.48 4.60
N ILE A 211 -2.81 -9.04 5.75
CA ILE A 211 -2.86 -8.30 7.01
C ILE A 211 -2.25 -9.13 8.12
N THR A 212 -1.28 -8.57 8.82
CA THR A 212 -0.71 -9.15 10.04
C THR A 212 -1.21 -8.38 11.26
N GLN A 213 -1.38 -9.07 12.38
CA GLN A 213 -1.82 -8.47 13.65
C GLN A 213 -0.66 -8.21 14.63
N GLY A 214 0.59 -8.46 14.21
CA GLY A 214 1.77 -8.26 15.05
C GLY A 214 2.01 -6.80 15.43
N GLY A 215 2.51 -6.57 16.65
CA GLY A 215 2.83 -5.24 17.16
C GLY A 215 1.60 -4.36 17.43
N THR A 216 1.84 -3.07 17.73
CA THR A 216 0.77 -2.12 18.11
C THR A 216 -0.24 -1.90 16.99
N TYR A 217 0.23 -1.77 15.75
CA TYR A 217 -0.59 -1.33 14.61
C TYR A 217 -0.92 -2.44 13.60
N GLY A 218 -0.27 -3.61 13.68
CA GLY A 218 -0.30 -4.59 12.59
C GLY A 218 0.50 -4.14 11.37
N HIS A 219 0.43 -4.92 10.30
CA HIS A 219 1.00 -4.57 8.99
C HIS A 219 0.05 -4.96 7.87
N ILE A 220 0.07 -4.21 6.77
CA ILE A 220 -0.74 -4.48 5.57
C ILE A 220 0.11 -4.24 4.32
N GLY A 221 -0.08 -5.09 3.31
CA GLY A 221 0.49 -4.87 2.00
C GLY A 221 -0.39 -5.44 0.89
N TYR A 222 -0.07 -5.04 -0.33
CA TYR A 222 -0.83 -5.39 -1.53
C TYR A 222 -0.18 -6.58 -2.22
N VAL A 223 -0.88 -7.70 -2.33
CA VAL A 223 -0.38 -8.95 -2.93
C VAL A 223 -0.29 -8.79 -4.43
N VAL A 224 0.89 -9.03 -4.99
CA VAL A 224 1.19 -8.79 -6.40
C VAL A 224 1.46 -10.08 -7.18
N GLU A 225 1.77 -11.16 -6.47
CA GLU A 225 2.05 -12.47 -7.04
C GLU A 225 1.76 -13.54 -5.98
N VAL A 226 1.22 -14.68 -6.38
CA VAL A 226 1.01 -15.84 -5.51
C VAL A 226 1.63 -17.05 -6.19
N ALA A 227 2.39 -17.85 -5.44
CA ALA A 227 3.00 -19.07 -5.94
C ALA A 227 1.95 -20.05 -6.48
N GLN A 228 2.32 -20.88 -7.45
CA GLN A 228 1.41 -21.88 -8.02
C GLN A 228 0.95 -22.91 -6.98
N ASP A 229 1.87 -23.35 -6.13
CA ASP A 229 1.63 -24.27 -5.00
C ASP A 229 1.00 -23.57 -3.78
N ARG A 230 0.81 -22.25 -3.85
CA ARG A 230 0.27 -21.40 -2.79
C ARG A 230 1.08 -21.41 -1.49
N SER A 231 2.35 -21.83 -1.51
CA SER A 231 3.18 -21.83 -0.29
C SER A 231 3.63 -20.41 0.10
N TRP A 232 3.88 -19.55 -0.90
CA TRP A 232 4.31 -18.17 -0.70
C TRP A 232 3.56 -17.18 -1.60
N PHE A 233 3.73 -15.89 -1.30
CA PHE A 233 3.27 -14.78 -2.14
C PHE A 233 4.28 -13.63 -2.10
N LYS A 234 4.23 -12.72 -3.08
CA LYS A 234 4.92 -11.44 -3.01
C LYS A 234 3.92 -10.32 -2.78
N ALA A 235 4.32 -9.33 -1.99
CA ALA A 235 3.51 -8.16 -1.75
C ALA A 235 4.33 -6.87 -1.84
N PHE A 236 3.69 -5.84 -2.40
CA PHE A 236 4.15 -4.46 -2.34
C PHE A 236 3.78 -3.88 -0.97
N GLU A 237 4.78 -3.38 -0.26
CA GLU A 237 4.62 -2.90 1.10
C GLU A 237 5.55 -1.72 1.40
N CYS A 238 5.19 -0.97 2.43
CA CYS A 238 5.96 0.16 2.91
C CYS A 238 6.07 0.13 4.43
N ASN A 239 7.07 0.83 4.97
CA ASN A 239 7.26 0.97 6.42
C ASN A 239 7.58 -0.36 7.14
N ALA A 240 8.13 -1.33 6.41
CA ALA A 240 8.62 -2.60 6.94
C ALA A 240 9.86 -3.04 6.13
N PRO A 241 11.00 -3.38 6.76
CA PRO A 241 11.24 -3.45 8.21
C PRO A 241 11.65 -2.09 8.82
N ARG A 242 11.75 -1.03 7.99
CA ARG A 242 12.23 0.30 8.41
C ARG A 242 11.26 1.38 7.94
N ASN A 243 11.24 2.49 8.67
CA ASN A 243 10.30 3.58 8.43
C ASN A 243 10.42 4.12 7.00
N GLY A 244 9.29 4.19 6.29
CA GLY A 244 9.21 4.76 4.93
C GLY A 244 9.86 3.93 3.82
N PHE A 245 10.50 2.79 4.13
CA PHE A 245 11.11 1.94 3.09
C PHE A 245 10.03 1.26 2.26
N VAL A 246 10.14 1.35 0.93
CA VAL A 246 9.21 0.72 -0.02
C VAL A 246 9.85 -0.52 -0.62
N ARG A 247 9.14 -1.64 -0.66
CA ARG A 247 9.68 -2.88 -1.25
C ARG A 247 8.60 -3.78 -1.83
N ILE A 248 9.07 -4.78 -2.56
CA ILE A 248 8.29 -5.99 -2.84
C ILE A 248 8.98 -7.12 -2.07
N GLN A 249 8.25 -7.75 -1.16
CA GLN A 249 8.76 -8.78 -0.26
C GLN A 249 8.01 -10.09 -0.48
N MET A 250 8.74 -11.20 -0.40
CA MET A 250 8.16 -12.54 -0.35
C MET A 250 7.75 -12.88 1.08
N TRP A 251 6.57 -13.46 1.23
CA TRP A 251 5.97 -13.88 2.49
C TRP A 251 5.50 -15.32 2.39
N ASP A 252 5.64 -16.06 3.49
CA ASP A 252 4.99 -17.35 3.67
C ASP A 252 3.49 -17.15 3.92
N THR A 253 2.65 -18.00 3.33
CA THR A 253 1.19 -17.89 3.47
C THR A 253 0.68 -18.14 4.89
N SER A 254 1.45 -18.79 5.76
CA SER A 254 1.13 -18.96 7.18
C SER A 254 1.36 -17.72 8.04
N SER A 255 2.08 -16.71 7.53
CA SER A 255 2.49 -15.55 8.34
C SER A 255 1.37 -14.53 8.63
N PRO A 256 0.49 -14.17 7.68
CA PRO A 256 -0.57 -13.20 7.93
C PRO A 256 -1.71 -13.74 8.79
N ALA A 257 -2.41 -12.84 9.49
CA ALA A 257 -3.62 -13.18 10.25
C ALA A 257 -4.84 -13.38 9.32
N GLY A 258 -4.79 -12.80 8.13
CA GLY A 258 -5.81 -12.96 7.11
C GLY A 258 -5.62 -12.02 5.94
N TRP A 259 -6.67 -11.95 5.11
CA TRP A 259 -6.65 -11.33 3.81
C TRP A 259 -7.96 -10.60 3.53
N GLN A 260 -7.87 -9.55 2.72
CA GLN A 260 -9.00 -9.01 1.97
C GLN A 260 -8.80 -9.43 0.52
N VAL A 261 -9.62 -10.36 0.03
CA VAL A 261 -9.50 -10.96 -1.30
C VAL A 261 -10.46 -10.25 -2.27
N PRO A 262 -10.03 -9.85 -3.48
CA PRO A 262 -10.93 -9.21 -4.45
C PRO A 262 -12.15 -10.09 -4.77
N ILE A 263 -13.31 -9.45 -4.98
CA ILE A 263 -14.55 -10.07 -5.48
C ILE A 263 -14.75 -9.70 -6.95
#